data_AF-A0A937PI03-F1
#
_entry.id   AF-A0A937PI03-F1
#
_cell.length_a   1.000
_cell.length_b   1.000
_cell.length_c   1.000
_cell.angle_alpha   90.00
_cell.angle_beta   90.00
_cell.angle_gamma   90.00
#
_symmetry.space_group_name_H-M   'P 1'
#
loop_
_entity.id
_entity.type
_entity.pdbx_description
1 polymer ?
#
loop_
_entity_poly.entity_id
_entity_poly.type
_entity_poly.pdbx_seq_one_letter_code
_entity_poly.pdbx_strand_id
1 'polypeptide(L)'
;MQKTQVLTETGYAKLVSDIRKIIAEGRARAGRAAGEELVRSYWEVGRRICEENLTERGGYGSSILEDLAEELDSDSSTLLRCIHLFETYKSVPKGENLKWSHYKYLLALGSSQERRWYEELVNQQGLTTAQLAAAIKHGRFEEAQSKKGKKVKSKKLKRPEEATYVYTALVERVVDGDTLILRIDLGFTVWKEQRIRLAGIDCPPIDEPRGREAYEYVRDQMAQVPFVMVKTNKIDIYGRYVGHIFYLPKSEDKDKIFEEGKYLNQELVDKGLAKVI
;
A
#
# COMPACT_ATOMS: atom_id res chain seq x y z
N MET A 1 -9.50 17.43 68.38
CA MET A 1 -10.24 17.91 67.19
C MET A 1 -9.24 18.57 66.25
N GLN A 2 -8.98 18.00 65.07
CA GLN A 2 -8.21 18.72 64.04
C GLN A 2 -9.05 19.92 63.59
N LYS A 3 -8.49 21.14 63.73
CA LYS A 3 -9.14 22.35 63.22
C LYS A 3 -9.33 22.19 61.72
N THR A 4 -10.56 22.36 61.24
CA THR A 4 -10.88 22.40 59.80
C THR A 4 -10.07 23.53 59.16
N GLN A 5 -9.04 23.18 58.40
CA GLN A 5 -8.30 24.15 57.60
C GLN A 5 -9.16 24.53 56.39
N VAL A 6 -9.49 25.81 56.28
CA VAL A 6 -10.18 26.36 55.11
C VAL A 6 -9.15 26.54 54.00
N LEU A 7 -9.34 25.87 52.87
CA LEU A 7 -8.51 26.06 51.68
C LEU A 7 -8.65 27.51 51.19
N THR A 8 -7.52 28.16 50.93
CA THR A 8 -7.52 29.43 50.20
C THR A 8 -8.04 29.21 48.78
N GLU A 9 -8.59 30.23 48.13
CA GLU A 9 -9.06 30.14 46.74
C GLU A 9 -7.96 29.60 45.81
N THR A 10 -6.71 30.06 46.00
CA THR A 10 -5.54 29.58 45.27
C THR A 10 -5.25 28.10 45.55
N GLY A 11 -5.39 27.66 46.80
CA GLY A 11 -5.21 26.25 47.19
C GLY A 11 -6.27 25.33 46.58
N TYR A 12 -7.53 25.78 46.56
CA TYR A 12 -8.61 25.05 45.91
C TYR A 12 -8.42 24.96 44.39
N ALA A 13 -8.04 26.05 43.72
CA ALA A 13 -7.75 26.05 42.30
C ALA A 13 -6.62 25.08 41.92
N LYS A 14 -5.55 25.02 42.74
CA LYS A 14 -4.46 24.05 42.57
C LYS A 14 -4.95 22.62 42.74
N LEU A 15 -5.73 22.34 43.79
CA LEU A 15 -6.30 21.02 44.03
C LEU A 15 -7.18 20.55 42.86
N VAL A 16 -8.03 21.42 42.31
CA VAL A 16 -8.85 21.12 41.15
C VAL A 16 -7.99 20.80 39.92
N SER A 17 -6.93 21.57 39.69
CA SER A 17 -5.96 21.30 38.60
C SER A 17 -5.26 19.95 38.76
N ASP A 18 -4.79 19.63 39.97
CA ASP A 18 -4.11 18.38 40.27
C ASP A 18 -5.04 17.16 40.10
N ILE A 19 -6.28 17.25 40.59
CA ILE A 19 -7.29 16.19 40.41
C ILE A 19 -7.62 15.99 38.93
N ARG A 20 -7.81 17.09 38.16
CA ARG A 20 -8.05 17.01 36.71
C ARG A 20 -6.90 16.29 36.00
N LYS A 21 -5.66 16.60 36.37
CA LYS A 21 -4.47 15.95 35.82
C LYS A 21 -4.44 14.45 36.15
N ILE A 22 -4.68 14.07 37.41
CA ILE A 22 -4.73 12.65 37.82
C ILE A 22 -5.79 11.87 37.03
N ILE A 23 -7.00 12.43 36.89
CA ILE A 23 -8.09 11.80 36.12
C ILE A 23 -7.70 11.67 34.64
N ALA A 24 -7.13 12.72 34.05
CA ALA A 24 -6.71 12.71 32.64
C ALA A 24 -5.62 11.65 32.39
N GLU A 25 -4.61 11.57 33.24
CA GLU A 25 -3.55 10.57 33.15
C GLU A 25 -4.06 9.15 33.36
N GLY A 26 -4.98 8.95 34.31
CA GLY A 26 -5.64 7.66 34.55
C GLY A 26 -6.41 7.17 33.32
N ARG A 27 -7.20 8.05 32.70
CA ARG A 27 -7.91 7.75 31.45
C ARG A 27 -6.96 7.44 30.29
N ALA A 28 -5.86 8.19 30.18
CA ALA A 28 -4.86 7.95 29.14
C ALA A 28 -4.17 6.58 29.30
N ARG A 29 -3.82 6.18 30.53
CA ARG A 29 -3.26 4.85 30.82
C ARG A 29 -4.23 3.72 30.48
N ALA A 30 -5.48 3.83 30.94
CA ALA A 30 -6.51 2.83 30.65
C ALA A 30 -6.74 2.66 29.14
N GLY A 31 -6.82 3.78 28.40
CA GLY A 31 -6.98 3.76 26.95
C GLY A 31 -5.79 3.14 26.20
N ARG A 32 -4.55 3.34 26.66
CA ARG A 32 -3.37 2.69 26.09
C ARG A 32 -3.39 1.18 26.31
N ALA A 33 -3.61 0.75 27.55
CA ALA A 33 -3.67 -0.68 27.89
C ALA A 33 -4.77 -1.41 27.10
N ALA A 34 -5.96 -0.82 26.98
CA ALA A 34 -7.03 -1.38 26.16
C ALA A 34 -6.67 -1.47 24.68
N GLY A 35 -5.97 -0.46 24.15
CA GLY A 35 -5.51 -0.46 22.76
C GLY A 35 -4.44 -1.51 22.47
N GLU A 36 -3.48 -1.68 23.38
CA GLU A 36 -2.44 -2.72 23.29
C GLU A 36 -3.04 -4.12 23.32
N GLU A 37 -3.99 -4.37 24.24
CA GLU A 37 -4.66 -5.65 24.33
C GLU A 37 -5.47 -5.96 23.07
N LEU A 38 -6.19 -4.97 22.52
CA LEU A 38 -6.94 -5.13 21.28
C LEU A 38 -6.05 -5.55 20.10
N VAL A 39 -4.88 -4.92 19.96
CA VAL A 39 -3.91 -5.26 18.91
C VAL A 39 -3.36 -6.67 19.12
N ARG A 40 -3.09 -7.07 20.36
CA ARG A 40 -2.69 -8.44 20.69
C ARG A 40 -3.78 -9.45 20.29
N SER A 41 -5.02 -9.22 20.70
CA SER A 41 -6.13 -10.13 20.38
C SER A 41 -6.30 -10.28 18.87
N TYR A 42 -6.23 -9.20 18.09
CA TYR A 42 -6.29 -9.28 16.64
C TYR A 42 -5.10 -10.01 16.00
N TRP A 43 -3.90 -9.84 16.55
CA TRP A 43 -2.75 -10.63 16.10
C TRP A 43 -2.94 -12.13 16.39
N GLU A 44 -3.47 -12.48 17.56
CA GLU A 44 -3.76 -13.86 17.94
C GLU A 44 -4.87 -14.49 17.10
N VAL A 45 -5.92 -13.74 16.78
CA VAL A 45 -6.97 -14.15 15.82
C VAL A 45 -6.34 -14.46 14.47
N GLY A 46 -5.48 -13.56 13.97
CA GLY A 46 -4.75 -13.78 12.71
C GLY A 46 -3.92 -15.07 12.73
N ARG A 47 -3.13 -15.27 13.80
CA ARG A 47 -2.36 -16.50 14.00
C ARG A 47 -3.25 -17.74 13.97
N ARG A 48 -4.33 -17.73 14.75
CA ARG A 48 -5.25 -18.87 14.90
C ARG A 48 -5.91 -19.25 13.57
N ILE A 49 -6.28 -18.27 12.76
CA ILE A 49 -6.85 -18.51 11.41
C ILE A 49 -5.78 -19.09 10.47
N CYS A 50 -4.57 -18.54 10.47
CA CYS A 50 -3.47 -19.03 9.62
C CYS A 50 -3.04 -20.47 9.96
N GLU A 51 -3.12 -20.87 11.23
CA GLU A 51 -2.77 -22.23 11.68
C GLU A 51 -3.65 -23.33 11.06
N GLU A 52 -4.87 -23.00 10.60
CA GLU A 52 -5.77 -23.96 9.96
C GLU A 52 -5.45 -24.19 8.46
N ASN A 53 -4.46 -23.48 7.89
CA ASN A 53 -4.08 -23.52 6.47
C ASN A 53 -5.27 -23.27 5.52
N LEU A 54 -6.28 -22.50 5.96
CA LEU A 54 -7.52 -22.24 5.20
C LEU A 54 -7.30 -21.32 3.99
N THR A 55 -6.17 -20.60 3.95
CA THR A 55 -5.82 -19.62 2.91
C THR A 55 -5.05 -20.21 1.72
N GLU A 56 -4.52 -21.44 1.80
CA GLU A 56 -3.69 -22.03 0.74
C GLU A 56 -4.48 -22.76 -0.37
N ARG A 57 -5.79 -22.94 -0.23
CA ARG A 57 -6.59 -23.86 -1.09
C ARG A 57 -7.48 -23.20 -2.16
N GLY A 58 -7.14 -22.00 -2.63
CA GLY A 58 -7.92 -21.31 -3.68
C GLY A 58 -9.24 -20.72 -3.16
N GLY A 59 -10.19 -20.42 -4.06
CA GLY A 59 -11.42 -19.62 -3.79
C GLY A 59 -12.30 -20.05 -2.60
N TYR A 60 -12.08 -21.25 -2.05
CA TYR A 60 -12.71 -21.77 -0.83
C TYR A 60 -12.32 -20.99 0.45
N GLY A 61 -11.17 -20.32 0.49
CA GLY A 61 -10.76 -19.52 1.65
C GLY A 61 -11.59 -18.24 1.85
N SER A 62 -12.18 -17.70 0.78
CA SER A 62 -13.01 -16.49 0.86
C SER A 62 -14.37 -16.79 1.49
N SER A 63 -15.00 -17.91 1.13
CA SER A 63 -16.31 -18.29 1.69
C SER A 63 -16.21 -18.61 3.18
N ILE A 64 -15.14 -19.29 3.62
CA ILE A 64 -14.95 -19.59 5.05
C ILE A 64 -14.76 -18.33 5.89
N LEU A 65 -14.09 -17.30 5.35
CA LEU A 65 -13.94 -16.03 6.07
C LEU A 65 -15.26 -15.25 6.15
N GLU A 66 -16.13 -15.39 5.17
CA GLU A 66 -17.48 -14.83 5.21
C GLU A 66 -18.34 -15.55 6.25
N ASP A 67 -18.35 -16.89 6.25
CA ASP A 67 -19.07 -17.71 7.23
C ASP A 67 -18.57 -17.42 8.67
N LEU A 68 -17.24 -17.37 8.85
CA LEU A 68 -16.63 -17.08 10.14
C LEU A 68 -16.94 -15.65 10.62
N ALA A 69 -17.05 -14.70 9.69
CA ALA A 69 -17.44 -13.33 10.02
C ALA A 69 -18.89 -13.27 10.50
N GLU A 70 -19.80 -13.99 9.85
CA GLU A 70 -21.21 -14.10 10.23
C GLU A 70 -21.36 -14.76 11.62
N GLU A 71 -20.71 -15.89 11.87
CA GLU A 71 -20.79 -16.59 13.16
C GLU A 71 -20.22 -15.78 14.34
N LEU A 72 -19.20 -14.96 14.08
CA LEU A 72 -18.54 -14.15 15.11
C LEU A 72 -19.13 -12.74 15.27
N ASP A 73 -20.20 -12.40 14.54
CA ASP A 73 -20.78 -11.04 14.48
C ASP A 73 -19.69 -9.98 14.22
N SER A 74 -18.85 -10.25 13.21
CA SER A 74 -17.68 -9.44 12.88
C SER A 74 -17.62 -9.15 11.37
N ASP A 75 -16.78 -8.21 10.98
CA ASP A 75 -16.54 -7.94 9.56
C ASP A 75 -15.50 -8.92 9.00
N SER A 76 -15.78 -9.53 7.85
CA SER A 76 -14.77 -10.30 7.09
C SER A 76 -13.51 -9.46 6.82
N SER A 77 -13.69 -8.15 6.60
CA SER A 77 -12.56 -7.21 6.46
C SER A 77 -11.71 -7.05 7.74
N THR A 78 -12.27 -7.27 8.93
CA THR A 78 -11.54 -7.27 10.19
C THR A 78 -10.73 -8.55 10.32
N LEU A 79 -11.32 -9.72 10.05
CA LEU A 79 -10.62 -11.00 10.04
C LEU A 79 -9.45 -11.02 9.03
N LEU A 80 -9.67 -10.49 7.83
CA LEU A 80 -8.60 -10.35 6.83
C LEU A 80 -7.46 -9.46 7.32
N ARG A 81 -7.77 -8.35 8.01
CA ARG A 81 -6.73 -7.50 8.59
C ARG A 81 -6.00 -8.18 9.75
N CYS A 82 -6.66 -9.04 10.53
CA CYS A 82 -6.01 -9.86 11.56
C CYS A 82 -4.98 -10.81 10.93
N ILE A 83 -5.36 -11.50 9.85
CA ILE A 83 -4.46 -12.36 9.06
C ILE A 83 -3.26 -11.55 8.55
N HIS A 84 -3.51 -10.42 7.89
CA HIS A 84 -2.44 -9.56 7.38
C HIS A 84 -1.52 -9.03 8.50
N LEU A 85 -2.09 -8.71 9.68
CA LEU A 85 -1.31 -8.29 10.84
C LEU A 85 -0.35 -9.42 11.28
N PHE A 86 -0.84 -10.64 11.38
CA PHE A 86 -0.01 -11.80 11.75
C PHE A 86 1.08 -12.10 10.70
N GLU A 87 0.72 -12.10 9.41
CA GLU A 87 1.68 -12.36 8.33
C GLU A 87 2.79 -11.30 8.27
N THR A 88 2.40 -10.04 8.52
CA THR A 88 3.29 -8.88 8.50
C THR A 88 4.23 -8.82 9.69
N TYR A 89 3.71 -9.05 10.91
CA TYR A 89 4.46 -8.92 12.15
C TYR A 89 4.74 -10.30 12.77
N LYS A 90 6.00 -10.74 12.76
CA LYS A 90 6.43 -12.05 13.30
C LYS A 90 6.27 -12.19 14.83
N SER A 91 5.92 -11.11 15.51
CA SER A 91 5.53 -11.07 16.91
C SER A 91 4.48 -9.97 17.10
N VAL A 92 3.76 -10.02 18.22
CA VAL A 92 2.78 -8.97 18.57
C VAL A 92 3.47 -7.60 18.49
N PRO A 93 2.98 -6.69 17.62
CA PRO A 93 3.67 -5.44 17.38
C PRO A 93 3.59 -4.54 18.63
N LYS A 94 4.73 -4.01 19.03
CA LYS A 94 4.89 -3.19 20.24
C LYS A 94 4.98 -1.73 19.82
N GLY A 95 3.94 -0.95 20.11
CA GLY A 95 3.95 0.49 19.85
C GLY A 95 3.12 1.24 20.88
N GLU A 96 3.76 2.13 21.64
CA GLU A 96 3.14 2.86 22.75
C GLU A 96 1.98 3.77 22.29
N ASN A 97 2.08 4.30 21.07
CA ASN A 97 1.08 5.19 20.49
C ASN A 97 0.27 4.53 19.35
N LEU A 98 0.57 3.27 19.01
CA LEU A 98 -0.01 2.56 17.87
C LEU A 98 -1.26 1.76 18.29
N LYS A 99 -2.42 2.35 18.04
CA LYS A 99 -3.73 1.71 18.14
C LYS A 99 -4.08 0.89 16.89
N TRP A 100 -5.04 -0.04 16.99
CA TRP A 100 -5.57 -0.82 15.85
C TRP A 100 -5.90 0.02 14.62
N SER A 101 -6.50 1.19 14.83
CA SER A 101 -6.85 2.13 13.77
C SER A 101 -5.64 2.67 12.99
N HIS A 102 -4.44 2.74 13.59
CA HIS A 102 -3.21 3.04 12.85
C HIS A 102 -2.77 1.85 12.01
N TYR A 103 -2.84 0.63 12.57
CA TYR A 103 -2.50 -0.59 11.83
C TYR A 103 -3.37 -0.79 10.60
N LYS A 104 -4.64 -0.35 10.61
CA LYS A 104 -5.48 -0.34 9.40
C LYS A 104 -4.85 0.41 8.22
N TYR A 105 -4.13 1.50 8.47
CA TYR A 105 -3.40 2.25 7.44
C TYR A 105 -2.01 1.67 7.16
N LEU A 106 -1.29 1.25 8.20
CA LEU A 106 0.07 0.70 8.08
C LEU A 106 0.09 -0.64 7.31
N LEU A 107 -0.93 -1.47 7.47
CA LEU A 107 -1.07 -2.74 6.76
C LEU A 107 -1.37 -2.56 5.27
N ALA A 108 -1.92 -1.40 4.87
CA ALA A 108 -2.14 -1.08 3.46
C ALA A 108 -0.85 -0.72 2.71
N LEU A 109 0.23 -0.37 3.44
CA LEU A 109 1.52 -0.06 2.85
C LEU A 109 2.22 -1.34 2.41
N GLY A 110 2.61 -1.43 1.13
CA GLY A 110 3.37 -2.59 0.61
C GLY A 110 4.82 -2.63 1.07
N SER A 111 5.42 -1.48 1.36
CA SER A 111 6.83 -1.37 1.76
C SER A 111 7.02 -1.52 3.26
N SER A 112 7.75 -2.56 3.68
CA SER A 112 8.15 -2.77 5.08
C SER A 112 8.99 -1.61 5.63
N GLN A 113 9.77 -0.92 4.79
CA GLN A 113 10.59 0.21 5.20
C GLN A 113 9.73 1.46 5.46
N GLU A 114 8.79 1.74 4.56
CA GLU A 114 7.86 2.85 4.69
C GLU A 114 6.95 2.66 5.91
N ARG A 115 6.44 1.44 6.11
CA ARG A 115 5.64 1.07 7.28
C ARG A 115 6.37 1.35 8.59
N ARG A 116 7.60 0.83 8.73
CA ARG A 116 8.44 1.07 9.93
C ARG A 116 8.72 2.56 10.14
N TRP A 117 8.89 3.32 9.08
CA TRP A 117 9.12 4.76 9.20
C TRP A 117 7.89 5.49 9.75
N TYR A 118 6.69 5.15 9.27
CA TYR A 118 5.45 5.72 9.81
C TYR A 118 5.13 5.23 11.23
N GLU A 119 5.44 3.98 11.58
CA GLU A 119 5.36 3.47 12.96
C GLU A 119 6.21 4.32 13.90
N GLU A 120 7.46 4.55 13.53
CA GLU A 120 8.39 5.38 14.29
C GLU A 120 7.89 6.83 14.39
N LEU A 121 7.37 7.38 13.30
CA LEU A 121 6.81 8.73 13.27
C LEU A 121 5.62 8.88 14.23
N VAL A 122 4.72 7.88 14.28
CA VAL A 122 3.58 7.87 15.21
C VAL A 122 4.06 7.75 16.65
N ASN A 123 5.03 6.87 16.92
CA ASN A 123 5.58 6.69 18.26
C ASN A 123 6.27 7.97 18.76
N GLN A 124 7.03 8.66 17.90
CA GLN A 124 7.75 9.89 18.25
C GLN A 124 6.84 11.12 18.39
N GLN A 125 5.89 11.31 17.46
CA GLN A 125 5.08 12.54 17.40
C GLN A 125 3.67 12.37 18.00
N GLY A 126 3.31 11.16 18.44
CA GLY A 126 1.97 10.88 18.98
C GLY A 126 0.87 11.15 17.96
N LEU A 127 1.13 10.90 16.67
CA LEU A 127 0.18 11.24 15.61
C LEU A 127 -1.16 10.53 15.82
N THR A 128 -2.24 11.27 15.62
CA THR A 128 -3.57 10.68 15.52
C THR A 128 -3.71 9.91 14.20
N THR A 129 -4.72 9.04 14.13
CA THR A 129 -5.03 8.26 12.92
C THR A 129 -5.25 9.14 11.69
N ALA A 130 -5.93 10.28 11.85
CA ALA A 130 -6.16 11.24 10.77
C ALA A 130 -4.85 11.91 10.31
N GLN A 131 -3.95 12.24 11.25
CA GLN A 131 -2.65 12.81 10.93
C GLN A 131 -1.73 11.79 10.25
N LEU A 132 -1.77 10.53 10.68
CA LEU A 132 -1.06 9.44 10.00
C LEU A 132 -1.58 9.26 8.57
N ALA A 133 -2.89 9.18 8.39
CA ALA A 133 -3.51 9.05 7.07
C ALA A 133 -3.15 10.21 6.15
N ALA A 134 -3.17 11.45 6.66
CA ALA A 134 -2.74 12.62 5.92
C ALA A 134 -1.24 12.56 5.57
N ALA A 135 -0.38 12.14 6.51
CA ALA A 135 1.06 12.04 6.27
C ALA A 135 1.39 10.99 5.19
N ILE A 136 0.70 9.85 5.20
CA ILE A 136 0.78 8.83 4.14
C ILE A 136 0.33 9.43 2.81
N LYS A 137 -0.86 10.04 2.78
CA LYS A 137 -1.43 10.67 1.58
C LYS A 137 -0.53 11.76 0.97
N HIS A 138 0.21 12.49 1.81
CA HIS A 138 1.12 13.55 1.36
C HIS A 138 2.53 13.04 1.02
N GLY A 139 2.80 11.72 1.07
CA GLY A 139 4.11 11.19 0.72
C GLY A 139 5.24 11.69 1.64
N ARG A 140 4.94 11.85 2.93
CA ARG A 140 5.88 12.44 3.91
C ARG A 140 7.13 11.58 4.10
N PHE A 141 7.01 10.28 3.86
CA PHE A 141 8.14 9.34 3.84
C PHE A 141 9.14 9.71 2.73
N GLU A 142 8.67 9.94 1.51
CA GLU A 142 9.46 10.27 0.34
C GLU A 142 10.11 11.65 0.48
N GLU A 143 9.39 12.62 1.01
CA GLU A 143 9.97 13.93 1.36
C GLU A 143 11.11 13.78 2.36
N ALA A 144 10.95 12.94 3.38
CA ALA A 144 11.97 12.69 4.38
C ALA A 144 13.20 11.95 3.80
N GLN A 145 12.99 11.04 2.85
CA GLN A 145 14.07 10.40 2.10
C GLN A 145 14.78 11.39 1.16
N SER A 146 14.05 12.30 0.54
CA SER A 146 14.58 13.32 -0.39
C SER A 146 15.46 14.37 0.32
N LYS A 147 15.10 14.76 1.55
CA LYS A 147 15.88 15.73 2.36
C LYS A 147 17.21 15.18 2.89
N LYS A 148 17.41 13.86 2.91
CA LYS A 148 18.71 13.21 3.19
C LYS A 148 19.41 12.92 1.86
N GLY A 149 20.04 13.94 1.30
CA GLY A 149 20.51 13.98 -0.09
C GLY A 149 21.15 12.70 -0.64
N LYS A 150 20.61 12.25 -1.79
CA LYS A 150 21.32 11.68 -2.95
C LYS A 150 20.31 11.52 -4.08
N LYS A 151 20.69 11.89 -5.32
CA LYS A 151 19.99 11.42 -6.52
C LYS A 151 19.83 9.91 -6.37
N VAL A 152 18.60 9.45 -6.26
CA VAL A 152 18.29 8.02 -6.20
C VAL A 152 18.87 7.42 -7.47
N LYS A 153 19.91 6.58 -7.34
CA LYS A 153 20.25 5.66 -8.44
C LYS A 153 19.00 4.81 -8.61
N SER A 154 18.29 4.99 -9.72
CA SER A 154 17.10 4.20 -10.00
C SER A 154 17.47 2.72 -9.91
N LYS A 155 16.68 1.94 -9.16
CA LYS A 155 16.81 0.48 -9.19
C LYS A 155 16.51 0.04 -10.63
N LYS A 156 17.47 -0.60 -11.28
CA LYS A 156 17.32 -1.09 -12.66
C LYS A 156 16.48 -2.37 -12.63
N LEU A 157 15.31 -2.34 -13.25
CA LEU A 157 14.47 -3.51 -13.50
C LEU A 157 15.18 -4.43 -14.50
N LYS A 158 15.02 -5.75 -14.30
CA LYS A 158 15.47 -6.74 -15.30
C LYS A 158 14.56 -6.61 -16.53
N ARG A 159 15.15 -6.28 -17.69
CA ARG A 159 14.43 -6.35 -18.96
C ARG A 159 14.19 -7.84 -19.29
N PRO A 160 12.97 -8.25 -19.63
CA PRO A 160 12.73 -9.58 -20.17
C PRO A 160 13.45 -9.75 -21.51
N GLU A 161 14.21 -10.84 -21.65
CA GLU A 161 14.97 -11.17 -22.87
C GLU A 161 14.30 -12.32 -23.67
N GLU A 162 13.52 -13.18 -23.00
CA GLU A 162 12.82 -14.27 -23.66
C GLU A 162 11.59 -13.77 -24.41
N ALA A 163 11.41 -14.18 -25.66
CA ALA A 163 10.27 -13.78 -26.51
C ALA A 163 8.97 -14.58 -26.23
N THR A 164 8.92 -15.44 -25.21
CA THR A 164 7.71 -16.20 -24.88
C THR A 164 6.61 -15.30 -24.31
N TYR A 165 5.37 -15.50 -24.76
CA TYR A 165 4.19 -14.72 -24.34
C TYR A 165 4.31 -13.21 -24.58
N VAL A 166 4.94 -12.85 -25.70
CA VAL A 166 5.03 -11.48 -26.20
C VAL A 166 3.98 -11.29 -27.29
N TYR A 167 3.17 -10.25 -27.17
CA TYR A 167 2.08 -9.96 -28.09
C TYR A 167 2.15 -8.52 -28.59
N THR A 168 1.63 -8.28 -29.79
CA THR A 168 1.33 -6.94 -30.26
C THR A 168 0.01 -6.49 -29.64
N ALA A 169 -0.08 -5.25 -29.18
CA ALA A 169 -1.31 -4.71 -28.62
C ALA A 169 -1.53 -3.24 -28.96
N LEU A 170 -2.79 -2.88 -29.18
CA LEU A 170 -3.23 -1.49 -29.28
C LEU A 170 -3.51 -0.95 -27.88
N VAL A 171 -3.12 0.29 -27.62
CA VAL A 171 -3.43 0.97 -26.35
C VAL A 171 -4.80 1.62 -26.49
N GLU A 172 -5.83 0.99 -25.92
CA GLU A 172 -7.19 1.52 -25.95
C GLU A 172 -7.34 2.67 -24.94
N ARG A 173 -6.81 2.50 -23.73
CA ARG A 173 -6.86 3.53 -22.68
C ARG A 173 -5.79 3.35 -21.62
N VAL A 174 -5.19 4.46 -21.18
CA VAL A 174 -4.41 4.53 -19.93
C VAL A 174 -5.38 4.74 -18.77
N VAL A 175 -5.34 3.88 -17.76
CA VAL A 175 -6.23 3.97 -16.59
C VAL A 175 -5.61 4.84 -15.50
N ASP A 176 -4.34 4.58 -15.20
CA ASP A 176 -3.51 5.31 -14.23
C ASP A 176 -2.02 5.14 -14.62
N GLY A 177 -1.10 5.54 -13.74
CA GLY A 177 0.35 5.52 -14.04
C GLY A 177 0.95 4.12 -14.24
N ASP A 178 0.33 3.06 -13.72
CA ASP A 178 0.85 1.69 -13.85
C ASP A 178 -0.13 0.69 -14.49
N THR A 179 -1.31 1.14 -14.92
CA THR A 179 -2.35 0.28 -15.46
C THR A 179 -2.90 0.78 -16.80
N LEU A 180 -2.90 -0.10 -17.79
CA LEU A 180 -3.38 0.16 -19.15
C LEU A 180 -4.45 -0.87 -19.55
N ILE A 181 -5.41 -0.46 -20.37
CA ILE A 181 -6.29 -1.37 -21.10
C ILE A 181 -5.73 -1.51 -22.51
N LEU A 182 -5.35 -2.74 -22.85
CA LEU A 182 -4.76 -3.09 -24.12
C LEU A 182 -5.71 -4.00 -24.91
N ARG A 183 -5.81 -3.78 -26.22
CA ARG A 183 -6.42 -4.75 -27.13
C ARG A 183 -5.31 -5.58 -27.76
N ILE A 184 -5.16 -6.80 -27.27
CA ILE A 184 -4.06 -7.71 -27.60
C ILE A 184 -4.43 -8.54 -28.84
N ASP A 185 -3.52 -8.61 -29.80
CA ASP A 185 -3.62 -9.45 -30.99
C ASP A 185 -3.13 -10.88 -30.65
N LEU A 186 -4.02 -11.86 -30.81
CA LEU A 186 -3.70 -13.28 -30.59
C LEU A 186 -3.54 -14.05 -31.91
N GLY A 187 -3.50 -13.35 -33.05
CA GLY A 187 -3.54 -13.93 -34.37
C GLY A 187 -4.94 -14.39 -34.77
N PHE A 188 -5.07 -14.90 -36.00
CA PHE A 188 -6.34 -15.43 -36.53
C PHE A 188 -7.53 -14.45 -36.45
N THR A 189 -7.27 -13.14 -36.51
CA THR A 189 -8.29 -12.08 -36.32
C THR A 189 -8.93 -12.10 -34.93
N VAL A 190 -8.33 -12.80 -33.96
CA VAL A 190 -8.78 -12.87 -32.58
C VAL A 190 -8.10 -11.78 -31.77
N TRP A 191 -8.92 -10.92 -31.19
CA TRP A 191 -8.47 -9.84 -30.32
C TRP A 191 -9.01 -10.04 -28.91
N LYS A 192 -8.18 -9.75 -27.91
CA LYS A 192 -8.58 -9.80 -26.51
C LYS A 192 -8.32 -8.46 -25.84
N GLU A 193 -9.36 -7.82 -25.35
CA GLU A 193 -9.21 -6.70 -24.42
C GLU A 193 -8.73 -7.23 -23.06
N GLN A 194 -7.68 -6.63 -22.55
CA GLN A 194 -7.13 -7.00 -21.26
C GLN A 194 -6.60 -5.78 -20.51
N ARG A 195 -6.93 -5.72 -19.22
CA ARG A 195 -6.33 -4.79 -18.27
C ARG A 195 -4.96 -5.34 -17.85
N ILE A 196 -3.89 -4.61 -18.18
CA ILE A 196 -2.50 -4.92 -17.89
C ILE A 196 -1.96 -3.99 -16.81
N ARG A 197 -1.41 -4.56 -15.75
CA ARG A 197 -0.64 -3.84 -14.73
C ARG A 197 0.85 -3.96 -15.01
N LEU A 198 1.58 -2.85 -14.93
CA LEU A 198 3.01 -2.81 -15.20
C LEU A 198 3.79 -3.60 -14.14
N ALA A 199 4.58 -4.56 -14.61
CA ALA A 199 5.38 -5.46 -13.80
C ALA A 199 6.51 -4.74 -13.06
N GLY A 200 6.67 -5.08 -11.77
CA GLY A 200 7.81 -4.67 -10.95
C GLY A 200 7.79 -3.20 -10.53
N ILE A 201 6.70 -2.48 -10.78
CA ILE A 201 6.56 -1.07 -10.42
C ILE A 201 5.21 -0.76 -9.78
N ASP A 202 5.19 0.26 -8.93
CA ASP A 202 3.99 0.81 -8.29
C ASP A 202 3.96 2.32 -8.54
N CYS A 203 2.86 2.80 -9.12
CA CYS A 203 2.61 4.23 -9.29
C CYS A 203 1.68 4.76 -8.19
N PRO A 204 1.83 6.04 -7.80
CA PRO A 204 0.87 6.67 -6.91
C PRO A 204 -0.54 6.70 -7.54
N PRO A 205 -1.61 6.70 -6.71
CA PRO A 205 -3.00 6.83 -7.17
C PRO A 205 -3.24 8.06 -8.05
N ILE A 206 -4.10 7.94 -9.07
CA ILE A 206 -4.35 9.00 -10.07
C ILE A 206 -4.95 10.30 -9.49
N ASP A 207 -5.60 10.22 -8.33
CA ASP A 207 -6.14 11.36 -7.60
C ASP A 207 -5.05 12.16 -6.86
N GLU A 208 -3.83 11.62 -6.77
CA GLU A 208 -2.66 12.34 -6.29
C GLU A 208 -1.93 13.09 -7.42
N PRO A 209 -1.32 14.25 -7.16
CA PRO A 209 -0.59 15.01 -8.17
C PRO A 209 0.48 14.19 -8.90
N ARG A 210 1.25 13.38 -8.17
CA ARG A 210 2.27 12.51 -8.77
C ARG A 210 1.68 11.36 -9.59
N GLY A 211 0.55 10.79 -9.17
CA GLY A 211 -0.13 9.77 -9.95
C GLY A 211 -0.73 10.35 -11.23
N ARG A 212 -1.19 11.61 -11.19
CA ARG A 212 -1.60 12.36 -12.39
C ARG A 212 -0.42 12.64 -13.32
N GLU A 213 0.73 13.05 -12.80
CA GLU A 213 1.95 13.22 -13.60
C GLU A 213 2.39 11.90 -14.28
N ALA A 214 2.34 10.78 -13.54
CA ALA A 214 2.63 9.46 -14.10
C ALA A 214 1.64 9.08 -15.21
N TYR A 215 0.34 9.27 -14.95
CA TYR A 215 -0.73 9.05 -15.92
C TYR A 215 -0.54 9.88 -17.20
N GLU A 216 -0.30 11.18 -17.06
CA GLU A 216 -0.10 12.10 -18.19
C GLU A 216 1.12 11.68 -19.01
N TYR A 217 2.22 11.33 -18.34
CA TYR A 217 3.41 10.84 -19.01
C TYR A 217 3.14 9.56 -19.82
N VAL A 218 2.48 8.55 -19.24
CA VAL A 218 2.15 7.31 -19.94
C VAL A 218 1.22 7.61 -21.12
N ARG A 219 0.15 8.37 -20.92
CA ARG A 219 -0.77 8.79 -21.98
C ARG A 219 -0.03 9.43 -23.15
N ASP A 220 0.87 10.37 -22.87
CA ASP A 220 1.59 11.12 -23.89
C ASP A 220 2.61 10.26 -24.63
N GLN A 221 3.24 9.27 -23.98
CA GLN A 221 4.10 8.30 -24.68
C GLN A 221 3.29 7.33 -25.53
N MET A 222 2.17 6.82 -25.02
CA MET A 222 1.33 5.87 -25.77
C MET A 222 0.65 6.53 -26.98
N ALA A 223 0.32 7.82 -26.91
CA ALA A 223 -0.22 8.58 -28.04
C ALA A 223 0.77 8.75 -29.22
N GLN A 224 2.06 8.53 -29.00
CA GLN A 224 3.09 8.66 -30.04
C GLN A 224 3.31 7.37 -30.84
N VAL A 225 2.68 6.27 -30.45
CA VAL A 225 2.88 4.97 -31.07
C VAL A 225 1.55 4.34 -31.48
N PRO A 226 1.47 3.69 -32.66
CA PRO A 226 0.25 3.02 -33.10
C PRO A 226 -0.03 1.73 -32.32
N PHE A 227 1.02 1.08 -31.79
CA PHE A 227 0.92 -0.15 -31.01
C PHE A 227 2.13 -0.29 -30.07
N VAL A 228 2.03 -1.25 -29.15
CA VAL A 228 3.11 -1.65 -28.24
C VAL A 228 3.33 -3.15 -28.30
N MET A 229 4.53 -3.59 -27.89
CA MET A 229 4.78 -4.99 -27.56
C MET A 229 4.55 -5.18 -26.06
N VAL A 230 3.72 -6.16 -25.69
CA VAL A 230 3.44 -6.50 -24.30
C VAL A 230 3.88 -7.93 -24.02
N LYS A 231 4.75 -8.11 -23.03
CA LYS A 231 5.06 -9.42 -22.47
C LYS A 231 4.28 -9.63 -21.19
N THR A 232 3.49 -10.69 -21.10
CA THR A 232 2.76 -11.03 -19.88
C THR A 232 3.46 -12.16 -19.12
N ASN A 233 3.57 -12.06 -17.79
CA ASN A 233 4.24 -13.09 -16.99
C ASN A 233 3.24 -13.98 -16.25
N LYS A 234 2.35 -13.37 -15.47
CA LYS A 234 1.43 -14.05 -14.54
C LYS A 234 0.19 -13.20 -14.30
N ILE A 235 -0.85 -13.84 -13.81
CA ILE A 235 -2.04 -13.16 -13.27
C ILE A 235 -1.75 -12.84 -11.80
N ASP A 236 -1.98 -11.59 -11.37
CA ASP A 236 -1.84 -11.19 -9.97
C ASP A 236 -3.03 -11.66 -9.11
N ILE A 237 -2.94 -11.44 -7.80
CA ILE A 237 -3.97 -11.84 -6.81
C ILE A 237 -5.35 -11.18 -7.04
N TYR A 238 -5.44 -10.19 -7.94
CA TYR A 238 -6.67 -9.49 -8.31
C TYR A 238 -7.18 -9.88 -9.71
N GLY A 239 -6.63 -10.93 -10.31
CA GLY A 239 -7.03 -11.39 -11.64
C GLY A 239 -6.50 -10.53 -12.79
N ARG A 240 -5.54 -9.64 -12.54
CA ARG A 240 -4.97 -8.76 -13.57
C ARG A 240 -3.71 -9.38 -14.15
N TYR A 241 -3.54 -9.27 -15.46
CA TYR A 241 -2.27 -9.69 -16.08
C TYR A 241 -1.18 -8.67 -15.75
N VAL A 242 -0.07 -9.18 -15.25
CA VAL A 242 1.13 -8.39 -14.95
C VAL A 242 2.06 -8.45 -16.17
N GLY A 243 2.42 -7.28 -16.70
CA GLY A 243 3.11 -7.20 -17.98
C GLY A 243 4.21 -6.15 -18.09
N HIS A 244 5.09 -6.38 -19.04
CA HIS A 244 6.16 -5.48 -19.46
C HIS A 244 5.80 -4.87 -20.80
N ILE A 245 5.83 -3.54 -20.91
CA ILE A 245 5.46 -2.83 -22.13
C ILE A 245 6.69 -2.22 -22.80
N PHE A 246 6.80 -2.46 -24.10
CA PHE A 246 7.86 -1.96 -24.95
C PHE A 246 7.28 -1.22 -26.15
N TYR A 247 7.90 -0.11 -26.51
CA TYR A 247 7.44 0.71 -27.62
C TYR A 247 8.61 1.45 -28.26
N LEU A 248 8.48 1.80 -29.54
CA LEU A 248 9.47 2.59 -30.24
C LEU A 248 8.76 3.51 -31.25
N PRO A 249 8.80 4.84 -31.06
CA PRO A 249 8.21 5.77 -32.02
C PRO A 249 8.79 5.59 -33.42
N LYS A 250 7.94 5.66 -34.44
CA LYS A 250 8.31 5.57 -35.87
C LYS A 250 8.94 4.23 -36.29
N SER A 251 8.72 3.15 -35.53
CA SER A 251 9.11 1.79 -35.89
C SER A 251 7.88 0.89 -35.91
N GLU A 252 7.76 0.06 -36.94
CA GLU A 252 6.75 -1.01 -37.01
C GLU A 252 7.37 -2.40 -36.80
N ASP A 253 8.70 -2.47 -36.69
CA ASP A 253 9.44 -3.70 -36.44
C ASP A 253 9.24 -4.16 -34.99
N LYS A 254 8.50 -5.27 -34.84
CA LYS A 254 8.09 -5.85 -33.55
C LYS A 254 9.27 -6.39 -32.75
N ASP A 255 10.21 -7.05 -33.42
CA ASP A 255 11.38 -7.64 -32.78
C ASP A 255 12.30 -6.53 -32.27
N LYS A 256 12.53 -5.51 -33.09
CA LYS A 256 13.27 -4.32 -32.69
C LYS A 256 12.62 -3.57 -31.52
N ILE A 257 11.28 -3.45 -31.51
CA ILE A 257 10.56 -2.84 -30.38
C ILE A 257 10.78 -3.67 -29.10
N PHE A 258 10.72 -5.00 -29.19
CA PHE A 258 10.89 -5.87 -28.03
C PHE A 258 12.34 -5.96 -27.52
N GLU A 259 13.34 -5.88 -28.38
CA GLU A 259 14.75 -6.01 -27.99
C GLU A 259 15.37 -4.65 -27.60
N GLU A 260 15.16 -3.64 -28.43
CA GLU A 260 15.85 -2.33 -28.34
C GLU A 260 14.91 -1.17 -27.98
N GLY A 261 13.59 -1.39 -28.10
CA GLY A 261 12.60 -0.36 -27.83
C GLY A 261 12.62 0.13 -26.39
N LYS A 262 12.02 1.31 -26.19
CA LYS A 262 11.84 1.90 -24.87
C LYS A 262 11.05 0.97 -23.98
N TYR A 263 11.53 0.80 -22.75
CA TYR A 263 10.89 -0.05 -21.75
C TYR A 263 10.12 0.83 -20.76
N LEU A 264 8.79 0.89 -20.91
CA LEU A 264 7.93 1.83 -20.21
C LEU A 264 8.08 1.72 -18.69
N ASN A 265 8.13 0.49 -18.15
CA ASN A 265 8.22 0.28 -16.71
C ASN A 265 9.51 0.89 -16.14
N GLN A 266 10.64 0.75 -16.85
CA GLN A 266 11.92 1.34 -16.41
C GLN A 266 11.91 2.85 -16.56
N GLU A 267 11.32 3.40 -17.64
CA GLU A 267 11.24 4.85 -17.83
C GLU A 267 10.47 5.54 -16.71
N LEU A 268 9.39 4.93 -16.22
CA LEU A 268 8.63 5.45 -15.09
C LEU A 268 9.47 5.50 -13.81
N VAL A 269 10.29 4.49 -13.57
CA VAL A 269 11.21 4.46 -12.42
C VAL A 269 12.33 5.48 -12.58
N ASP A 270 12.93 5.58 -13.76
CA ASP A 270 14.04 6.49 -14.05
C ASP A 270 13.62 7.96 -13.92
N LYS A 271 12.36 8.26 -14.25
CA LYS A 271 11.75 9.58 -14.06
C LYS A 271 11.25 9.85 -12.65
N GLY A 272 11.29 8.87 -11.75
CA GLY A 272 10.77 8.98 -10.39
C GLY A 272 9.24 9.04 -10.32
N LEU A 273 8.56 8.59 -11.37
CA LEU A 273 7.10 8.52 -11.46
C LEU A 273 6.53 7.22 -10.87
N ALA A 274 7.38 6.19 -10.73
CA ALA A 274 7.04 4.91 -10.12
C ALA A 274 8.15 4.41 -9.18
N LYS A 275 7.76 3.61 -8.17
CA LYS A 275 8.69 2.88 -7.31
C LYS A 275 8.84 1.44 -7.80
N VAL A 276 10.00 0.82 -7.57
CA VAL A 276 10.21 -0.62 -7.82
C VAL A 276 9.64 -1.44 -6.67
N ILE A 277 8.87 -2.48 -7.00
CA ILE A 277 8.30 -3.47 -6.06
C ILE A 277 9.30 -4.61 -5.83
#